data_AF-U3B2J8-F1
#
_entry.id   AF-U3B2J8-F1
#
_cell.length_a   1.000
_cell.length_b   1.000
_cell.length_c   1.000
_cell.angle_alpha   90.00
_cell.angle_beta   90.00
_cell.angle_gamma   90.00
#
_symmetry.space_group_name_H-M   'P 1'
#
loop_
_entity.id
_entity.type
_entity.pdbx_description
1 polymer ?
#
loop_
_entity_poly.entity_id
_entity_poly.type
_entity_poly.pdbx_seq_one_letter_code
_entity_poly.pdbx_strand_id
1 'polypeptide(L)'
;MRLTGTAKNAGRIGQATLSPRGELTDVSIFVSGVPFGVTLPVRLFAYVYPGSCAARGAQPSYALNNTVLTEHRGSADGWRLSRIAKVTLAELRTTPHALVLRTSASDGGYDIFCGDIPL
;
A
#
# COMPACT_ATOMS: atom_id res chain seq x y z
N MET A 1 8.96 0.65 6.40
CA MET A 1 9.51 0.37 5.06
C MET A 1 9.20 1.50 4.09
N ARG A 2 10.06 1.72 3.10
CA ARG A 2 9.88 2.76 2.08
C ARG A 2 8.96 2.27 0.97
N LEU A 3 8.09 3.14 0.48
CA LEU A 3 7.33 2.95 -0.75
C LEU A 3 7.88 3.87 -1.83
N THR A 4 8.08 3.33 -3.02
CA THR A 4 8.52 4.09 -4.20
C THR A 4 7.37 4.19 -5.18
N GLY A 5 7.18 5.38 -5.75
CA GLY A 5 6.23 5.58 -6.83
C GLY A 5 6.58 4.72 -8.05
N THR A 6 5.59 4.09 -8.66
CA THR A 6 5.78 3.36 -9.92
C THR A 6 5.93 4.34 -11.08
N ALA A 7 6.09 3.84 -12.31
CA ALA A 7 6.03 4.68 -13.51
C ALA A 7 4.73 5.51 -13.62
N LYS A 8 3.62 5.03 -13.03
CA LYS A 8 2.33 5.73 -12.99
C LYS A 8 2.26 6.81 -11.93
N ASN A 9 3.25 6.92 -11.04
CA ASN A 9 3.32 7.93 -9.99
C ASN A 9 4.78 8.38 -9.74
N ALA A 10 5.52 8.59 -10.82
CA ALA A 10 6.95 8.87 -10.79
C ALA A 10 7.27 10.11 -9.94
N GLY A 11 8.40 10.05 -9.21
CA GLY A 11 8.83 11.12 -8.31
C GLY A 11 8.09 11.19 -6.98
N ARG A 12 7.02 10.40 -6.78
CA ARG A 12 6.35 10.30 -5.47
C ARG A 12 7.00 9.24 -4.60
N ILE A 13 6.88 9.45 -3.29
CA ILE A 13 7.46 8.60 -2.27
C ILE A 13 6.41 8.30 -1.20
N GLY A 14 6.62 7.24 -0.45
CA GLY A 14 5.80 6.93 0.70
C GLY A 14 6.54 6.12 1.74
N GLN A 15 5.84 5.86 2.82
CA GLN A 15 6.28 5.04 3.92
C GLN A 15 5.12 4.18 4.38
N ALA A 16 5.43 2.94 4.72
CA ALA A 16 4.50 2.03 5.37
C ALA A 16 5.13 1.50 6.66
N THR A 17 4.31 1.40 7.70
CA THR A 17 4.68 0.80 8.98
C THR A 17 3.74 -0.37 9.21
N LEU A 18 4.34 -1.54 9.46
CA LEU A 18 3.63 -2.76 9.80
C LEU A 18 3.82 -3.03 11.28
N SER A 19 2.72 -3.24 12.00
CA SER A 19 2.72 -3.50 13.43
C SER A 19 1.93 -4.77 13.74
N PRO A 20 2.40 -5.63 14.65
CA PRO A 20 1.68 -6.84 15.04
C PRO A 20 0.41 -6.48 15.82
N ARG A 21 -0.69 -7.20 15.57
CA ARG A 21 -1.97 -7.09 16.28
C ARG A 21 -2.56 -8.48 16.48
N GLY A 22 -1.97 -9.26 17.40
CA GLY A 22 -2.33 -10.67 17.57
C GLY A 22 -2.16 -11.44 16.26
N GLU A 23 -3.23 -12.09 15.81
CA GLU A 23 -3.28 -12.84 14.54
C GLU A 23 -3.37 -11.96 13.27
N LEU A 24 -3.29 -10.64 13.43
CA LEU A 24 -3.42 -9.66 12.36
C LEU A 24 -2.19 -8.76 12.30
N THR A 25 -2.06 -8.04 11.19
CA THR A 25 -1.04 -6.98 11.04
C THR A 25 -1.73 -5.66 10.71
N ASP A 26 -1.52 -4.65 11.55
CA ASP A 26 -1.90 -3.28 11.21
C ASP A 26 -0.87 -2.69 10.24
N VAL A 27 -1.35 -2.05 9.18
CA VAL A 27 -0.53 -1.43 8.15
C VAL A 27 -0.91 0.04 8.03
N SER A 28 -0.05 0.91 8.54
CA SER A 28 -0.21 2.37 8.47
C SER A 28 0.66 2.93 7.35
N ILE A 29 0.08 3.70 6.44
CA ILE A 29 0.74 4.16 5.22
C ILE A 29 0.58 5.67 5.08
N PHE A 30 1.65 6.32 4.64
CA PHE A 30 1.67 7.71 4.19
C PHE A 30 2.32 7.81 2.82
N VAL A 31 1.72 8.56 1.90
CA VAL A 31 2.27 8.82 0.56
C VAL A 31 2.25 10.30 0.24
N SER A 32 3.28 10.79 -0.46
CA SER A 32 3.45 12.21 -0.78
C SER A 32 2.53 12.73 -1.89
N GLY A 33 1.72 11.86 -2.51
CA GLY A 33 0.78 12.25 -3.55
C GLY A 33 0.27 11.08 -4.37
N VAL A 34 -0.82 11.33 -5.08
CA VAL A 34 -1.40 10.42 -6.07
C VAL A 34 -1.33 11.06 -7.46
N PRO A 35 -1.49 10.28 -8.55
CA PRO A 35 -1.50 10.84 -9.90
C PRO A 35 -2.59 11.90 -10.09
N PHE A 36 -2.37 12.82 -11.04
CA PHE A 36 -3.40 13.77 -11.44
C PHE A 36 -4.62 13.05 -12.04
N GLY A 37 -5.82 13.59 -11.82
CA GLY A 37 -7.06 13.03 -12.35
C GLY A 37 -7.66 11.88 -11.55
N VAL A 38 -7.09 11.53 -10.39
CA VAL A 38 -7.73 10.60 -9.44
C VAL A 38 -8.98 11.25 -8.84
N THR A 39 -10.08 10.50 -8.82
CA THR A 39 -11.38 10.95 -8.29
C THR A 39 -11.30 11.30 -6.80
N LEU A 40 -11.95 12.39 -6.41
CA LEU A 40 -12.12 12.76 -5.01
C LEU A 40 -13.45 12.21 -4.44
N PRO A 41 -13.48 11.70 -3.19
CA PRO A 41 -12.33 11.52 -2.30
C PRO A 41 -11.41 10.41 -2.82
N VAL A 42 -10.09 10.58 -2.63
CA VAL A 42 -9.09 9.60 -3.07
C VAL A 42 -9.36 8.24 -2.43
N ARG A 43 -9.40 7.19 -3.25
CA ARG A 43 -9.59 5.81 -2.81
C ARG A 43 -8.41 4.97 -3.25
N LEU A 44 -7.54 4.64 -2.30
CA LEU A 44 -6.43 3.73 -2.52
C LEU A 44 -6.71 2.37 -1.90
N PHE A 45 -6.37 1.33 -2.63
CA PHE A 45 -6.41 -0.06 -2.20
C PHE A 45 -4.98 -0.52 -1.89
N ALA A 46 -4.85 -1.48 -0.98
CA ALA A 46 -3.55 -2.02 -0.61
C ALA A 46 -3.56 -3.54 -0.77
N TYR A 47 -2.47 -4.07 -1.32
CA TYR A 47 -2.33 -5.48 -1.62
C TYR A 47 -0.94 -5.95 -1.21
N VAL A 48 -0.85 -7.16 -0.67
CA VAL A 48 0.42 -7.84 -0.42
C VAL A 48 0.58 -8.94 -1.43
N TYR A 49 1.66 -8.86 -2.22
CA TYR A 49 2.05 -9.87 -3.19
C TYR A 49 3.22 -10.70 -2.66
N PRO A 50 3.32 -11.99 -3.02
CA PRO A 50 4.54 -12.75 -2.79
C PRO A 50 5.65 -12.24 -3.74
N GLY A 51 6.90 -12.33 -3.30
CA GLY A 51 8.07 -11.87 -4.04
C GLY A 51 8.47 -10.44 -3.69
N SER A 52 8.91 -9.67 -4.68
CA SER A 52 9.38 -8.29 -4.52
C SER A 52 8.72 -7.35 -5.52
N CYS A 53 8.94 -6.04 -5.37
CA CYS A 53 8.48 -5.05 -6.33
C CYS A 53 9.03 -5.26 -7.74
N ALA A 54 10.23 -5.83 -7.86
CA ALA A 54 10.87 -6.15 -9.14
C ALA A 54 10.31 -7.44 -9.78
N ALA A 55 9.93 -8.42 -8.95
CA ALA A 55 9.40 -9.71 -9.39
C ALA A 55 8.33 -10.20 -8.40
N ARG A 56 7.09 -9.77 -8.63
CA ARG A 56 5.92 -10.17 -7.83
C ARG A 56 5.18 -11.34 -8.47
N GLY A 57 4.51 -12.14 -7.65
CA GLY A 57 3.57 -13.15 -8.12
C GLY A 57 2.42 -12.54 -8.95
N ALA A 58 1.74 -13.38 -9.72
CA ALA A 58 0.63 -12.95 -10.59
C ALA A 58 -0.60 -12.44 -9.82
N GLN A 59 -0.78 -12.89 -8.58
CA GLN A 59 -1.91 -12.55 -7.73
C GLN A 59 -1.43 -12.16 -6.33
N PRO A 60 -2.17 -11.27 -5.63
CA PRO A 60 -1.83 -10.91 -4.26
C PRO A 60 -2.17 -12.06 -3.30
N SER A 61 -1.28 -12.33 -2.35
CA SER A 61 -1.57 -13.23 -1.22
C SER A 61 -2.66 -12.64 -0.33
N TYR A 62 -2.68 -11.31 -0.17
CA TYR A 62 -3.62 -10.62 0.71
C TYR A 62 -4.15 -9.33 0.08
N ALA A 63 -5.47 -9.16 0.09
CA ALA A 63 -6.14 -7.90 -0.23
C ALA A 63 -6.52 -7.20 1.09
N LEU A 64 -5.93 -6.03 1.35
CA LEU A 64 -6.03 -5.34 2.64
C LEU A 64 -7.20 -4.34 2.62
N ASN A 65 -8.35 -4.70 2.08
CA ASN A 65 -9.38 -3.73 1.66
C ASN A 65 -10.48 -3.45 2.69
N ASN A 66 -10.27 -3.80 3.96
CA ASN A 66 -11.34 -3.83 4.97
C ASN A 66 -11.67 -2.45 5.56
N THR A 67 -10.80 -1.45 5.41
CA THR A 67 -11.02 -0.10 5.92
C THR A 67 -10.53 0.90 4.88
N VAL A 68 -11.42 1.61 4.19
CA VAL A 68 -11.08 2.50 3.04
C VAL A 68 -11.11 3.98 3.44
N LEU A 69 -10.76 4.32 4.69
CA LEU A 69 -10.49 5.70 5.02
C LEU A 69 -9.10 6.04 4.48
N THR A 70 -9.08 6.84 3.42
CA THR A 70 -7.89 7.54 2.95
C THR A 70 -8.11 9.00 3.30
N GLU A 71 -7.35 9.51 4.26
CA GLU A 71 -7.55 10.83 4.82
C GLU A 71 -6.48 11.79 4.30
N HIS A 72 -6.94 12.94 3.78
CA HIS A 72 -6.08 14.08 3.56
C HIS A 72 -5.91 14.81 4.90
N ARG A 73 -4.69 14.84 5.45
CA ARG A 73 -4.47 15.45 6.77
C ARG A 73 -3.81 16.83 6.62
N GLY A 74 -4.62 17.88 6.72
CA GLY A 74 -4.15 19.24 7.02
C GLY A 74 -3.04 19.78 6.09
N SER A 75 -2.10 20.53 6.66
CA SER A 75 -1.03 21.28 5.98
C SER A 75 0.12 20.46 5.40
N ALA A 76 0.04 19.12 5.41
CA ALA A 76 1.05 18.26 4.82
C ALA A 76 0.57 17.74 3.46
N ASP A 77 1.31 18.03 2.39
CA ASP A 77 1.05 17.51 1.04
C ASP A 77 1.16 15.97 1.02
N GLY A 78 0.04 15.26 1.17
CA GLY A 78 0.02 13.79 1.12
C GLY A 78 -1.23 13.12 1.66
N TRP A 79 -1.26 11.79 1.56
CA TRP A 79 -2.41 10.96 1.90
C TRP A 79 -2.02 9.91 2.94
N ARG A 80 -2.87 9.74 3.97
CA ARG A 80 -2.73 8.68 4.97
C ARG A 80 -3.79 7.63 4.79
N LEU A 81 -3.42 6.38 5.01
CA LEU A 81 -4.35 5.27 4.98
C LEU A 81 -3.90 4.16 5.93
N SER A 82 -4.87 3.56 6.61
CA SER A 82 -4.66 2.48 7.57
C SER A 82 -5.41 1.26 7.10
N ARG A 83 -4.76 0.10 7.09
CA ARG A 83 -5.31 -1.17 6.64
C ARG A 83 -4.94 -2.29 7.60
N ILE A 84 -5.62 -3.42 7.46
CA ILE A 84 -5.38 -4.62 8.27
C ILE A 84 -5.14 -5.79 7.31
N ALA A 85 -3.99 -6.44 7.45
CA ALA A 85 -3.73 -7.73 6.80
C ALA A 85 -4.20 -8.87 7.73
N LYS A 86 -4.95 -9.82 7.17
CA LYS A 86 -5.46 -11.00 7.90
C LYS A 86 -4.39 -12.10 7.99
N VAL A 87 -3.23 -11.75 8.51
CA VAL A 87 -2.05 -12.59 8.66
C VAL A 87 -1.14 -11.97 9.72
N THR A 88 -0.40 -12.79 10.45
CA THR A 88 0.56 -12.31 11.46
C THR A 88 1.73 -11.58 10.80
N LEU A 89 2.32 -10.62 11.51
CA LEU A 89 3.51 -9.93 11.01
C LEU A 89 4.70 -10.89 10.89
N ALA A 90 4.79 -11.87 11.78
CA ALA A 90 5.84 -12.89 11.72
C ALA A 90 5.75 -13.68 10.40
N GLU A 91 4.55 -14.15 10.04
CA GLU A 91 4.34 -14.91 8.80
C GLU A 91 4.64 -14.07 7.55
N LEU A 92 4.22 -12.81 7.49
CA LEU A 92 4.56 -11.89 6.39
C LEU A 92 6.06 -11.70 6.19
N ARG A 93 6.86 -11.92 7.24
CA ARG A 93 8.31 -11.78 7.25
C ARG A 93 9.07 -13.09 7.03
N THR A 94 8.39 -14.23 6.95
CA THR A 94 9.04 -15.52 6.69
C THR A 94 9.53 -15.65 5.25
N THR A 95 8.87 -14.97 4.32
CA THR A 95 9.16 -15.04 2.89
C THR A 95 9.07 -13.64 2.28
N PRO A 96 9.75 -13.39 1.14
CA PRO A 96 9.68 -12.10 0.47
C PRO A 96 8.25 -11.75 0.09
N HIS A 97 7.82 -10.55 0.48
CA HIS A 97 6.55 -9.97 0.08
C HIS A 97 6.72 -8.50 -0.34
N ALA A 98 5.84 -8.04 -1.22
CA ALA A 98 5.76 -6.64 -1.64
C ALA A 98 4.38 -6.07 -1.29
N LEU A 99 4.37 -4.87 -0.69
CA LEU A 99 3.15 -4.09 -0.51
C LEU A 99 2.97 -3.15 -1.70
N VAL A 100 1.79 -3.22 -2.31
CA VAL A 100 1.39 -2.42 -3.47
C VAL A 100 0.19 -1.56 -3.11
N LEU A 101 0.24 -0.27 -3.48
CA LEU A 101 -0.92 0.61 -3.43
C LEU A 101 -1.47 0.81 -4.84
N ARG A 102 -2.79 0.71 -4.96
CA ARG A 102 -3.51 0.75 -6.23
C ARG A 102 -4.64 1.78 -6.19
N THR A 103 -4.86 2.49 -7.29
CA THR A 103 -6.02 3.39 -7.44
C THR A 103 -7.33 2.60 -7.53
N SER A 104 -8.47 3.28 -7.40
CA SER A 104 -9.76 2.63 -7.58
C SER A 104 -9.96 2.13 -9.02
N ALA A 105 -10.88 1.19 -9.22
CA ALA A 105 -11.23 0.72 -10.56
C ALA A 105 -11.75 1.85 -11.46
N SER A 106 -12.51 2.80 -10.90
CA SER A 106 -12.95 4.02 -11.60
C SER A 106 -11.80 4.94 -12.00
N ASP A 107 -10.66 4.88 -11.29
CA ASP A 107 -9.43 5.61 -11.60
C ASP A 107 -8.41 4.74 -12.38
N GLY A 108 -8.89 3.67 -13.03
CA GLY A 108 -8.10 2.78 -13.88
C GLY A 108 -7.35 1.65 -13.18
N GLY A 109 -7.44 1.53 -11.85
CA GLY A 109 -6.88 0.40 -11.10
C GLY A 109 -5.36 0.26 -11.20
N TYR A 110 -4.64 1.38 -11.29
CA TYR A 110 -3.19 1.39 -11.49
C TYR A 110 -2.41 1.17 -10.19
N ASP A 111 -1.38 0.33 -10.25
CA ASP A 111 -0.36 0.24 -9.19
C ASP A 111 0.47 1.52 -9.19
N ILE A 112 0.39 2.30 -8.11
CA ILE A 112 1.02 3.63 -8.01
C ILE A 112 2.16 3.69 -7.00
N PHE A 113 2.22 2.76 -6.04
CA PHE A 113 3.36 2.61 -5.14
C PHE A 113 3.67 1.14 -4.94
N CYS A 114 4.95 0.84 -4.70
CA CYS A 114 5.40 -0.47 -4.24
C CYS A 114 6.53 -0.32 -3.22
N GLY A 115 6.56 -1.20 -2.23
CA GLY A 115 7.72 -1.40 -1.36
C GLY A 115 7.83 -2.82 -0.86
N ASP A 116 9.07 -3.31 -0.76
CA ASP A 116 9.36 -4.64 -0.24
C ASP A 116 9.20 -4.66 1.28
N ILE A 117 8.52 -5.68 1.78
CA ILE A 117 8.35 -5.95 3.21
C ILE A 117 9.67 -6.55 3.72
N PRO A 118 10.36 -5.90 4.67
CA PRO A 118 11.58 -6.45 5.24
C PRO A 118 11.28 -7.73 6.01
N LEU A 119 12.12 -8.74 5.82
CA LEU A 119 12.16 -9.97 6.61
C LEU A 119 12.53 -9.68 8.08
#